data_AF-A0A1G1P563-F1
#
_entry.id   AF-A0A1G1P563-F1
#
_cell.length_a   1.000
_cell.length_b   1.000
_cell.length_c   1.000
_cell.angle_alpha   90.00
_cell.angle_beta   90.00
_cell.angle_gamma   90.00
#
_symmetry.space_group_name_H-M   'P 1'
#
loop_
_entity.id
_entity.type
_entity.pdbx_description
1 polymer ?
#
loop_
_entity_poly.entity_id
_entity_poly.type
_entity_poly.pdbx_seq_one_letter_code
_entity_poly.pdbx_strand_id
1 'polypeptide(L)'
;MIRQVLYKILVVLLFFFCEPVDAQEAAREPMQMSIVIVNPSKTKTQGVPIKMYLPQEVTPKDIIDTAGLDVEFDTEKSMYYLFKESVLLRPSETRTYNVEIKDVWVIPKEDVDSLRKQTEFVVSRFEESEFYEAAQKLGDTILNSLDTVERTQNDTTVSKRRHIGIYRNNAEIVQKVKENIAMLENKLMLPTARPVPPVLEKPEVKTDSPTKTTTWMIIFIIMLFIGMLAGVFFFTWQTQAHFTKNLIAGARNLVFPKRGASPEQNKDTENQS
;
A
#
# COMPACT_ATOMS: atom_id res chain seq x y z
N MET A 1 -27.15 56.30 -12.29
CA MET A 1 -25.68 56.46 -12.31
C MET A 1 -24.95 55.48 -11.39
N ILE A 2 -25.43 55.25 -10.15
CA ILE A 2 -24.80 54.38 -9.14
C ILE A 2 -24.70 52.89 -9.56
N ARG A 3 -25.70 52.37 -10.28
CA ARG A 3 -25.75 50.96 -10.75
C ARG A 3 -24.68 50.62 -11.81
N GLN A 4 -24.20 51.61 -12.56
CA GLN A 4 -23.14 51.45 -13.56
C GLN A 4 -21.74 51.46 -12.92
N VAL A 5 -21.57 52.20 -11.81
CA VAL A 5 -20.31 52.26 -11.06
C VAL A 5 -20.10 50.98 -10.24
N LEU A 6 -21.16 50.42 -9.67
CA LEU A 6 -21.09 49.15 -8.93
C LEU A 6 -20.70 47.97 -9.82
N TYR A 7 -21.22 47.92 -11.06
CA TYR A 7 -20.89 46.85 -12.01
C TYR A 7 -19.43 46.91 -12.47
N LYS A 8 -18.88 48.13 -12.64
CA LYS A 8 -17.46 48.33 -12.97
C LYS A 8 -16.53 47.92 -11.82
N ILE A 9 -16.93 48.15 -10.56
CA ILE A 9 -16.16 47.71 -9.38
C ILE A 9 -16.23 46.19 -9.22
N LEU A 10 -17.38 45.56 -9.47
CA LEU A 10 -17.56 44.11 -9.39
C LEU A 10 -16.78 43.35 -10.48
N VAL A 11 -16.71 43.91 -11.70
CA VAL A 11 -15.94 43.30 -12.81
C VAL A 11 -14.42 43.47 -12.60
N VAL A 12 -13.96 44.56 -11.98
CA VAL A 12 -12.54 44.73 -11.64
C VAL A 12 -12.11 43.81 -10.47
N LEU A 13 -13.02 43.52 -9.52
CA LEU A 13 -12.76 42.55 -8.44
C LEU A 13 -12.77 41.08 -8.90
N LEU A 14 -13.51 40.76 -9.96
CA LEU A 14 -13.51 39.42 -10.58
C LEU A 14 -12.32 39.15 -11.53
N PHE A 15 -11.61 40.21 -11.95
CA PHE A 15 -10.37 40.07 -12.74
C PHE A 15 -9.09 40.08 -11.90
N PHE A 16 -9.17 40.36 -10.59
CA PHE A 16 -8.00 40.36 -9.69
C PHE A 16 -7.80 39.04 -8.91
N PHE A 17 -8.68 38.05 -9.08
CA PHE A 17 -8.64 36.77 -8.35
C PHE A 17 -8.48 35.55 -9.27
N CYS A 18 -7.88 35.73 -10.44
CA CYS A 18 -7.45 34.62 -11.28
C CYS A 18 -6.08 34.95 -11.88
N GLU A 19 -5.09 35.14 -11.03
CA GLU A 19 -3.74 34.79 -11.45
C GLU A 19 -3.72 33.25 -11.53
N PRO A 20 -3.37 32.66 -12.68
CA PRO A 20 -3.15 31.23 -12.75
C PRO A 20 -2.02 30.89 -11.78
N VAL A 21 -2.32 30.05 -10.78
CA VAL A 21 -1.34 29.39 -9.89
C VAL A 21 -0.60 28.32 -10.70
N ASP A 22 -0.09 28.68 -11.89
CA ASP A 22 0.58 27.77 -12.82
C ASP A 22 1.84 28.41 -13.42
N ALA A 23 2.33 29.52 -12.85
CA ALA A 23 3.46 30.28 -13.37
C ALA A 23 4.76 30.11 -12.57
N GLN A 24 4.95 28.95 -11.92
CA GLN A 24 6.26 28.59 -11.36
C GLN A 24 6.69 27.16 -11.69
N GLU A 25 6.14 26.56 -12.75
CA GLU A 25 6.90 25.55 -13.47
C GLU A 25 7.79 26.31 -14.46
N ALA A 26 8.87 26.92 -13.95
CA ALA A 26 9.91 27.49 -14.79
C ALA A 26 10.29 26.40 -15.80
N ALA A 27 9.93 26.59 -17.07
CA ALA A 27 10.05 25.58 -18.11
C ALA A 27 11.51 25.14 -18.22
N ARG A 28 11.85 24.05 -17.54
CA ARG A 28 13.20 23.51 -17.53
C ARG A 28 13.50 22.93 -18.89
N GLU A 29 14.74 23.10 -19.33
CA GLU A 29 15.18 22.58 -20.61
C GLU A 29 14.99 21.05 -20.65
N PRO A 30 14.39 20.52 -21.73
CA PRO A 30 14.31 19.09 -21.97
C PRO A 30 15.66 18.39 -21.78
N MET A 31 15.62 17.18 -21.26
CA MET A 31 16.77 16.29 -21.19
C MET A 31 16.87 15.48 -22.48
N GLN A 32 18.02 15.55 -23.14
CA GLN A 32 18.32 14.74 -24.31
C GLN A 32 19.11 13.48 -23.91
N MET A 33 18.65 12.31 -24.37
CA MET A 33 19.32 11.03 -24.19
C MET A 33 19.73 10.47 -25.55
N SER A 34 21.03 10.24 -25.73
CA SER A 34 21.58 9.71 -26.98
C SER A 34 21.76 8.18 -26.91
N ILE A 35 21.14 7.47 -27.86
CA ILE A 35 21.30 6.04 -28.08
C ILE A 35 22.24 5.85 -29.26
N VAL A 36 23.43 5.33 -29.02
CA VAL A 36 24.44 5.08 -30.05
C VAL A 36 24.44 3.60 -30.40
N ILE A 37 24.16 3.28 -31.66
CA ILE A 37 24.32 1.95 -32.22
C ILE A 37 25.40 1.94 -33.29
N VAL A 38 26.13 0.84 -33.37
CA VAL A 38 27.21 0.64 -34.34
C VAL A 38 27.05 -0.71 -35.01
N ASN A 39 27.31 -0.78 -36.31
CA ASN A 39 27.53 -2.05 -36.97
C ASN A 39 28.98 -2.52 -36.74
N PRO A 40 29.21 -3.58 -35.95
CA PRO A 40 30.57 -4.07 -35.69
C PRO A 40 31.21 -4.71 -36.93
N SER A 41 30.43 -5.06 -37.95
CA SER A 41 30.95 -5.62 -39.19
C SER A 41 31.66 -4.56 -40.02
N LYS A 42 32.91 -4.85 -40.40
CA LYS A 42 33.69 -4.02 -41.32
C LYS A 42 33.34 -4.27 -42.78
N THR A 43 32.56 -5.31 -43.09
CA THR A 43 32.35 -5.79 -44.46
C THR A 43 30.89 -6.05 -44.84
N LYS A 44 29.97 -6.25 -43.89
CA LYS A 44 28.57 -6.59 -44.17
C LYS A 44 27.59 -5.60 -43.55
N THR A 45 26.54 -5.26 -44.28
CA THR A 45 25.37 -4.59 -43.72
C THR A 45 24.65 -5.56 -42.78
N GLN A 46 24.29 -5.08 -41.59
CA GLN A 46 23.61 -5.90 -40.58
C GLN A 46 22.45 -5.10 -39.96
N GLY A 47 21.41 -5.82 -39.59
CA GLY A 47 20.33 -5.30 -38.77
C GLY A 47 20.72 -5.32 -37.30
N VAL A 48 20.78 -4.15 -36.67
CA VAL A 48 21.11 -4.02 -35.25
C VAL A 48 19.83 -3.70 -34.45
N PRO A 49 19.43 -4.54 -33.48
CA PRO A 49 18.29 -4.24 -32.63
C PRO A 49 18.63 -3.12 -31.63
N ILE A 50 17.63 -2.32 -31.27
CA ILE A 50 17.72 -1.32 -30.21
C ILE A 50 16.82 -1.78 -29.07
N LYS A 51 17.35 -1.79 -27.84
CA LYS A 51 16.56 -1.88 -26.61
C LYS A 51 17.26 -1.08 -25.50
N MET A 52 16.60 -0.05 -24.99
CA MET A 52 17.13 0.80 -23.92
C MET A 52 16.03 1.11 -22.92
N TYR A 53 16.28 0.83 -21.64
CA TYR A 53 15.36 1.20 -20.56
C TYR A 53 15.48 2.68 -20.25
N LEU A 54 14.32 3.33 -20.07
CA LEU A 54 14.23 4.66 -19.52
C LEU A 54 14.39 4.61 -18.00
N PRO A 55 14.86 5.70 -17.35
CA PRO A 55 14.84 5.78 -15.90
C PRO A 55 13.41 5.57 -15.36
N GLN A 56 13.29 4.92 -14.20
CA GLN A 56 12.02 4.51 -13.62
C GLN A 56 11.03 5.67 -13.38
N GLU A 57 11.55 6.88 -13.20
CA GLU A 57 10.75 8.09 -12.97
C GLU A 57 10.05 8.60 -14.25
N VAL A 58 10.47 8.15 -15.43
CA VAL A 58 9.96 8.64 -16.71
C VAL A 58 8.71 7.85 -17.12
N THR A 59 7.66 8.58 -17.46
CA THR A 59 6.44 8.02 -18.05
C THR A 59 6.33 8.40 -19.54
N PRO A 60 5.43 7.75 -20.32
CA PRO A 60 5.24 8.10 -21.73
C PRO A 60 4.82 9.55 -21.96
N LYS A 61 4.18 10.18 -20.96
CA LYS A 61 3.76 11.58 -21.03
C LYS A 61 4.93 12.56 -20.95
N ASP A 62 6.06 12.11 -20.42
CA ASP A 62 7.26 12.91 -20.26
C ASP A 62 8.16 12.83 -21.49
N ILE A 63 7.91 11.90 -22.42
CA ILE A 63 8.69 11.76 -23.65
C ILE A 63 8.18 12.76 -24.68
N ILE A 64 9.05 13.69 -25.09
CA ILE A 64 8.74 14.74 -26.07
C ILE A 64 8.98 14.20 -27.49
N ASP A 65 10.10 13.51 -27.71
CA ASP A 65 10.43 12.87 -28.99
C ASP A 65 11.11 11.52 -28.75
N THR A 66 10.56 10.46 -29.36
CA THR A 66 11.14 9.10 -29.30
C THR A 66 12.23 8.85 -30.35
N ALA A 67 12.50 9.82 -31.22
CA ALA A 67 13.38 9.70 -32.37
C ALA A 67 12.99 8.54 -33.33
N GLY A 68 11.69 8.25 -33.42
CA GLY A 68 11.16 7.16 -34.25
C GLY A 68 11.44 5.74 -33.72
N LEU A 69 11.60 5.64 -32.40
CA LEU A 69 11.63 4.39 -31.64
C LEU A 69 10.27 4.11 -31.01
N ASP A 70 9.97 2.83 -30.79
CA ASP A 70 8.74 2.39 -30.14
C ASP A 70 8.94 2.35 -28.62
N VAL A 71 7.86 2.64 -27.86
CA VAL A 71 7.86 2.65 -26.40
C VAL A 71 6.99 1.50 -25.90
N GLU A 72 7.52 0.68 -24.99
CA GLU A 72 6.76 -0.39 -24.34
C GLU A 72 7.10 -0.45 -22.84
N PHE A 73 6.23 -1.09 -22.06
CA PHE A 73 6.39 -1.25 -20.62
C PHE A 73 6.77 -2.68 -20.27
N ASP A 74 7.91 -2.84 -19.59
CA ASP A 74 8.31 -4.11 -19.00
C ASP A 74 7.66 -4.25 -17.62
N THR A 75 6.70 -5.16 -17.50
CA THR A 75 5.94 -5.37 -16.25
C THR A 75 6.80 -5.99 -15.15
N GLU A 76 7.78 -6.83 -15.49
CA GLU A 76 8.67 -7.45 -14.50
C GLU A 76 9.60 -6.41 -13.87
N LYS A 77 10.09 -5.49 -14.69
CA LYS A 77 11.00 -4.43 -14.25
C LYS A 77 10.29 -3.15 -13.81
N SER A 78 8.99 -3.05 -14.08
CA SER A 78 8.18 -1.84 -13.88
C SER A 78 8.83 -0.59 -14.50
N MET A 79 9.36 -0.73 -15.71
CA MET A 79 10.06 0.33 -16.43
C MET A 79 9.65 0.39 -17.89
N TYR A 80 9.59 1.59 -18.43
CA TYR A 80 9.45 1.80 -19.87
C TYR A 80 10.78 1.58 -20.58
N TYR A 81 10.72 1.10 -21.81
CA TYR A 81 11.88 0.97 -22.68
C TYR A 81 11.58 1.41 -24.10
N LEU A 82 12.60 1.95 -24.74
CA LEU A 82 12.63 2.26 -26.15
C LEU A 82 13.20 1.09 -26.92
N PHE A 83 12.57 0.71 -28.02
CA PHE A 83 13.05 -0.38 -28.86
C PHE A 83 12.81 -0.17 -30.34
N LYS A 84 13.55 -0.97 -31.11
CA LYS A 84 13.36 -1.17 -32.55
C LYS A 84 13.95 -2.52 -32.91
N GLU A 85 13.16 -3.40 -33.53
CA GLU A 85 13.56 -4.78 -33.79
C GLU A 85 14.83 -4.89 -34.64
N SER A 86 14.95 -4.07 -35.68
CA SER A 86 16.11 -4.10 -36.56
C SER A 86 16.33 -2.77 -37.28
N VAL A 87 17.52 -2.22 -37.14
CA VAL A 87 17.99 -1.06 -37.92
C VAL A 87 19.11 -1.51 -38.83
N LEU A 88 18.89 -1.42 -40.15
CA LEU A 88 19.92 -1.70 -41.14
C LEU A 88 21.02 -0.63 -41.11
N LEU A 89 22.24 -1.06 -40.81
CA LEU A 89 23.45 -0.25 -40.76
C LEU A 89 24.49 -0.79 -41.73
N ARG A 90 25.11 0.09 -42.52
CA ARG A 90 26.23 -0.28 -43.42
C ARG A 90 27.47 -0.70 -42.60
N PRO A 91 28.47 -1.32 -43.23
CA PRO A 91 29.68 -1.71 -42.52
C PRO A 91 30.33 -0.53 -41.80
N SER A 92 30.67 -0.71 -40.52
CA SER A 92 31.21 0.33 -39.62
C SER A 92 30.35 1.59 -39.47
N GLU A 93 29.07 1.57 -39.87
CA GLU A 93 28.17 2.71 -39.69
C GLU A 93 27.77 2.84 -38.22
N THR A 94 27.89 4.06 -37.69
CA THR A 94 27.37 4.46 -36.39
C THR A 94 26.18 5.37 -36.61
N ARG A 95 25.08 5.09 -35.90
CA ARG A 95 23.87 5.93 -35.90
C ARG A 95 23.50 6.29 -34.47
N THR A 96 23.17 7.56 -34.27
CA THR A 96 22.73 8.09 -32.97
C THR A 96 21.27 8.48 -33.06
N TYR A 97 20.48 8.04 -32.08
CA TYR A 97 19.09 8.48 -31.87
C TYR A 97 19.05 9.38 -30.65
N ASN A 98 18.54 10.60 -30.80
CA ASN A 98 18.44 11.57 -29.71
C ASN A 98 17.00 11.64 -29.23
N VAL A 99 16.74 11.04 -28.08
CA VAL A 99 15.43 11.01 -27.44
C VAL A 99 15.32 12.25 -26.55
N GLU A 100 14.23 12.99 -26.67
CA GLU A 100 13.96 14.17 -25.84
C GLU A 100 12.89 13.86 -24.80
N ILE A 101 13.17 14.19 -23.54
CA ILE A 101 12.33 13.90 -22.39
C ILE A 101 12.22 15.16 -21.53
N LYS A 102 11.04 15.44 -20.98
CA LYS A 102 10.84 16.48 -19.96
C LYS A 102 11.71 16.19 -18.75
N ASP A 103 12.30 17.22 -18.15
CA ASP A 103 13.03 17.07 -16.88
C ASP A 103 12.03 16.82 -15.73
N VAL A 104 11.91 15.55 -15.33
CA VAL A 104 11.07 15.09 -14.21
C VAL A 104 11.85 14.98 -12.90
N TRP A 105 13.17 15.20 -12.92
CA TRP A 105 14.05 14.98 -11.77
C TRP A 105 14.22 16.26 -10.95
N VAL A 106 13.10 16.79 -10.46
CA VAL A 106 13.05 18.00 -9.66
C VAL A 106 12.07 17.81 -8.51
N ILE A 107 12.49 18.20 -7.31
CA ILE A 107 11.62 18.36 -6.14
C ILE A 107 11.01 19.76 -6.22
N PRO A 108 9.67 19.89 -6.34
CA PRO A 108 9.01 21.18 -6.44
C PRO A 108 9.39 22.10 -5.27
N LYS A 109 9.61 23.38 -5.57
CA LYS A 109 9.95 24.37 -4.54
C LYS A 109 8.85 24.48 -3.47
N GLU A 110 7.60 24.40 -3.90
CA GLU A 110 6.45 24.42 -3.00
C GLU A 110 6.48 23.28 -1.98
N ASP A 111 6.90 22.07 -2.38
CA ASP A 111 7.03 20.94 -1.47
C ASP A 111 8.11 21.18 -0.41
N VAL A 112 9.26 21.72 -0.82
CA VAL A 112 10.36 22.07 0.10
C VAL A 112 9.92 23.18 1.06
N ASP A 113 9.29 24.23 0.56
CA ASP A 113 8.81 25.36 1.35
C ASP A 113 7.67 24.95 2.31
N SER A 114 6.83 24.00 1.90
CA SER A 114 5.78 23.41 2.74
C SER A 114 6.38 22.63 3.91
N LEU A 115 7.37 21.77 3.65
CA LEU A 115 8.08 21.03 4.70
C LEU A 115 8.82 21.96 5.67
N ARG A 116 9.38 23.06 5.17
CA ARG A 116 10.00 24.10 5.99
C ARG A 116 9.00 24.72 6.96
N LYS A 117 7.86 25.18 6.45
CA LYS A 117 6.77 25.77 7.26
C LYS A 117 6.21 24.76 8.26
N GLN A 118 6.01 23.51 7.85
CA GLN A 118 5.54 22.45 8.74
C GLN A 118 6.53 22.22 9.89
N THR A 119 7.83 22.19 9.60
CA THR A 119 8.88 22.01 10.62
C THR A 119 8.84 23.16 11.64
N GLU A 120 8.86 24.40 11.17
CA GLU A 120 8.80 25.60 12.01
C GLU A 120 7.55 25.60 12.89
N PHE A 121 6.39 25.28 12.30
CA PHE A 121 5.13 25.17 13.03
C PHE A 121 5.21 24.10 14.11
N VAL A 122 5.67 22.89 13.79
CA VAL A 122 5.76 21.79 14.76
C VAL A 122 6.73 22.12 15.90
N VAL A 123 7.89 22.72 15.62
CA VAL A 123 8.87 23.12 16.64
C VAL A 123 8.28 24.19 17.57
N SER A 124 7.53 25.16 17.05
CA SER A 124 6.89 26.20 17.88
C SER A 124 5.92 25.63 18.93
N ARG A 125 5.32 24.46 18.66
CA ARG A 125 4.42 23.78 19.61
C ARG A 125 5.16 23.24 20.84
N PHE A 126 6.48 23.14 20.79
CA PHE A 126 7.31 22.67 21.90
C PHE A 126 7.84 23.80 22.79
N GLU A 127 7.64 25.09 22.47
CA GLU A 127 8.26 26.24 23.19
C GLU A 127 8.10 26.21 24.71
N GLU A 128 6.95 25.76 25.21
CA GLU A 128 6.66 25.67 26.64
C GLU A 128 6.97 24.29 27.26
N SER A 129 7.55 23.37 26.48
CA SER A 129 7.82 21.99 26.91
C SER A 129 9.28 21.79 27.31
N GLU A 130 9.53 20.81 28.18
CA GLU A 130 10.89 20.35 28.51
C GLU A 130 11.63 19.76 27.30
N PHE A 131 10.91 19.41 26.23
CA PHE A 131 11.47 18.85 25.00
C PHE A 131 11.85 19.92 23.97
N TYR A 132 11.68 21.21 24.27
CA TYR A 132 11.93 22.29 23.32
C TYR A 132 13.33 22.26 22.71
N GLU A 133 14.38 22.13 23.53
CA GLU A 133 15.75 22.13 23.02
C GLU A 133 16.02 20.95 22.06
N ALA A 134 15.45 19.77 22.37
CA ALA A 134 15.55 18.60 21.51
C ALA A 134 14.76 18.80 20.20
N ALA A 135 13.58 19.40 20.28
CA ALA A 135 12.76 19.72 19.12
C ALA A 135 13.45 20.76 18.22
N GLN A 136 14.06 21.79 18.81
CA GLN A 136 14.80 22.82 18.09
C GLN A 136 16.00 22.22 17.33
N LYS A 137 16.83 21.39 17.99
CA LYS A 137 17.97 20.73 17.32
C LYS A 137 17.54 19.86 16.14
N LEU A 138 16.45 19.11 16.29
CA LEU A 138 15.92 18.29 15.19
C LEU A 138 15.33 19.16 14.09
N GLY A 139 14.63 20.24 14.43
CA GLY A 139 14.16 21.27 13.51
C GLY A 139 15.29 21.87 12.67
N ASP A 140 16.36 22.34 13.32
CA ASP A 140 17.53 22.87 12.63
C ASP A 140 18.17 21.84 11.69
N THR A 141 18.22 20.57 12.11
CA THR A 141 18.73 19.47 11.27
C THR A 141 17.86 19.27 10.01
N ILE A 142 16.54 19.34 10.17
CA ILE A 142 15.58 19.26 9.06
C ILE A 142 15.79 20.46 8.10
N LEU A 143 15.83 21.68 8.63
CA LEU A 143 16.00 22.90 7.84
C LEU A 143 17.30 22.88 7.03
N ASN A 144 18.42 22.49 7.64
CA ASN A 144 19.71 22.33 6.95
C ASN A 144 19.68 21.24 5.86
N SER A 145 18.87 20.19 6.06
CA SER A 145 18.68 19.14 5.06
C SER A 145 17.90 19.65 3.85
N LEU A 146 16.86 20.46 4.08
CA LEU A 146 16.10 21.13 3.01
C LEU A 146 16.96 22.15 2.26
N ASP A 147 17.79 22.92 2.95
CA ASP A 147 18.75 23.85 2.32
C ASP A 147 19.76 23.08 1.43
N THR A 148 20.18 21.89 1.88
CA THR A 148 21.04 21.01 1.09
C THR A 148 20.35 20.56 -0.18
N VAL A 149 19.07 20.18 -0.11
CA VAL A 149 18.26 19.79 -1.27
C VAL A 149 18.14 20.93 -2.28
N GLU A 150 17.80 22.14 -1.82
CA GLU A 150 17.70 23.31 -2.72
C GLU A 150 19.05 23.61 -3.38
N ARG A 151 20.14 23.58 -2.60
CA ARG A 151 21.49 23.87 -3.11
C ARG A 151 21.97 22.85 -4.13
N THR A 152 21.84 21.55 -3.86
CA THR A 152 22.33 20.51 -4.77
C THR A 152 21.49 20.41 -6.03
N GLN A 153 20.19 20.61 -5.93
CA GLN A 153 19.27 20.57 -7.09
C GLN A 153 19.48 21.76 -8.04
N ASN A 154 19.82 22.93 -7.50
CA ASN A 154 20.03 24.13 -8.30
C ASN A 154 21.47 24.28 -8.79
N ASP A 155 22.32 23.27 -8.62
CA ASP A 155 23.68 23.24 -9.16
C ASP A 155 23.65 22.99 -10.67
N THR A 156 23.73 24.06 -11.45
CA THR A 156 23.71 24.02 -12.92
C THR A 156 25.02 23.51 -13.54
N THR A 157 26.07 23.31 -12.74
CA THR A 157 27.39 22.88 -13.24
C THR A 157 27.47 21.36 -13.46
N VAL A 158 26.48 20.61 -12.98
CA VAL A 158 26.48 19.15 -13.04
C VAL A 158 25.96 18.61 -14.38
N SER A 159 26.58 17.53 -14.87
CA SER A 159 26.08 16.82 -16.06
C SER A 159 24.66 16.27 -15.82
N LYS A 160 23.86 16.13 -16.90
CA LYS A 160 22.49 15.59 -16.83
C LYS A 160 22.40 14.21 -16.15
N ARG A 161 23.35 13.30 -16.44
CA ARG A 161 23.43 12.00 -15.74
C ARG A 161 23.64 12.15 -14.24
N ARG A 162 24.44 13.13 -13.82
CA ARG A 162 24.66 13.43 -12.40
C ARG A 162 23.44 14.10 -11.78
N HIS A 163 22.70 14.92 -12.52
CA HIS A 163 21.45 15.55 -12.08
C HIS A 163 20.41 14.49 -11.65
N ILE A 164 20.22 13.42 -12.43
CA ILE A 164 19.32 12.30 -12.05
C ILE A 164 19.74 11.68 -10.70
N GLY A 165 21.05 11.46 -10.50
CA GLY A 165 21.58 10.92 -9.25
C GLY A 165 21.39 11.87 -8.06
N ILE A 166 21.53 13.17 -8.28
CA ILE A 166 21.28 14.20 -7.26
C ILE A 166 19.80 14.18 -6.86
N TYR A 167 18.88 14.12 -7.82
CA TYR A 167 17.46 14.01 -7.53
C TYR A 167 17.14 12.81 -6.64
N ARG A 168 17.66 11.62 -6.97
CA ARG A 168 17.41 10.40 -6.17
C ARG A 168 17.90 10.54 -4.74
N ASN A 169 19.11 11.09 -4.56
CA ASN A 169 19.64 11.38 -3.23
C ASN A 169 18.79 12.42 -2.49
N ASN A 170 18.41 13.50 -3.16
CA ASN A 170 17.56 14.52 -2.58
C ASN A 170 16.17 13.98 -2.19
N ALA A 171 15.61 13.05 -2.98
CA ALA A 171 14.36 12.38 -2.66
C ALA A 171 14.49 11.53 -1.37
N GLU A 172 15.62 10.84 -1.18
CA GLU A 172 15.93 10.16 0.08
C GLU A 172 16.07 11.13 1.27
N ILE A 173 16.69 12.28 1.06
CA ILE A 173 16.79 13.34 2.09
C ILE A 173 15.40 13.85 2.46
N VAL A 174 14.56 14.16 1.48
CA VAL A 174 13.18 14.61 1.71
C VAL A 174 12.35 13.55 2.43
N GLN A 175 12.54 12.27 2.11
CA GLN A 175 11.88 11.19 2.82
C GLN A 175 12.27 11.15 4.30
N LYS A 176 13.57 11.28 4.61
CA LYS A 176 14.06 11.37 6.00
C LYS A 176 13.55 12.62 6.72
N VAL A 177 13.43 13.75 6.02
CA VAL A 177 12.82 14.97 6.56
C VAL A 177 11.38 14.71 6.98
N LYS A 178 10.57 14.09 6.10
CA LYS A 178 9.17 13.73 6.42
C LYS A 178 9.09 12.82 7.65
N GLU A 179 9.97 11.83 7.75
CA GLU A 179 10.06 10.93 8.91
C GLU A 179 10.41 11.67 10.20
N ASN A 180 11.37 12.61 10.15
CA ASN A 180 11.75 13.40 11.31
C ASN A 180 10.64 14.36 11.76
N ILE A 181 9.92 14.98 10.81
CA ILE A 181 8.74 15.80 11.12
C ILE A 181 7.66 14.94 11.79
N ALA A 182 7.35 13.77 11.23
CA ALA A 182 6.38 12.84 11.82
C ALA A 182 6.80 12.40 13.24
N MET A 183 8.10 12.21 13.48
CA MET A 183 8.63 11.91 14.81
C MET A 183 8.38 13.06 15.81
N LEU A 184 8.54 14.32 15.39
CA LEU A 184 8.20 15.48 16.21
C LEU A 184 6.70 15.56 16.47
N GLU A 185 5.87 15.39 15.44
CA GLU A 185 4.41 15.41 15.57
C GLU A 185 3.89 14.32 16.52
N ASN A 186 4.41 13.10 16.39
CA ASN A 186 4.06 11.99 17.28
C ASN A 186 4.38 12.32 18.75
N LYS A 187 5.50 13.01 19.02
CA LYS A 187 5.85 13.45 20.38
C LYS A 187 4.91 14.51 20.94
N LEU A 188 4.28 15.33 20.09
CA LEU A 188 3.22 16.27 20.50
C LEU A 188 1.90 15.57 20.83
N MET A 189 1.61 14.47 20.13
CA MET A 189 0.38 13.68 20.32
C MET A 189 0.43 12.76 21.54
N LEU A 190 1.62 12.44 22.03
CA LEU A 190 1.76 11.85 23.36
C LEU A 190 1.16 12.84 24.36
N PRO A 191 0.25 12.42 25.27
CA PRO A 191 -0.27 13.29 26.30
C PRO A 191 0.92 13.87 27.07
N THR A 192 1.26 15.11 26.79
CA THR A 192 2.18 15.88 27.63
C THR A 192 1.48 15.94 28.97
N ALA A 193 2.01 15.20 29.94
CA ALA A 193 1.52 15.15 31.30
C ALA A 193 1.65 16.55 31.92
N ARG A 194 0.70 17.44 31.60
CA ARG A 194 0.44 18.63 32.39
C ARG A 194 -0.15 18.13 33.72
N PRO A 195 0.30 18.63 34.88
CA PRO A 195 -0.34 18.29 36.14
C PRO A 195 -1.75 18.86 36.10
N VAL A 196 -2.74 17.98 35.95
CA VAL A 196 -4.15 18.36 35.99
C VAL A 196 -4.45 18.77 37.44
N PRO A 197 -4.96 19.97 37.73
CA PRO A 197 -5.46 20.28 39.07
C PRO A 197 -6.58 19.28 39.43
N PRO A 198 -6.68 18.83 40.70
CA PRO A 198 -7.45 17.65 41.12
C PRO A 198 -8.99 17.82 41.07
N VAL A 199 -9.52 18.67 40.19
CA VAL A 199 -10.94 19.08 40.20
C VAL A 199 -11.71 18.64 38.95
N LEU A 200 -11.08 17.97 37.98
CA LEU A 200 -11.79 17.44 36.82
C LEU A 200 -11.58 15.94 36.63
N GLU A 201 -11.80 15.17 37.70
CA GLU A 201 -12.21 13.78 37.56
C GLU A 201 -13.68 13.73 37.10
N LYS A 202 -13.90 13.84 35.79
CA LYS A 202 -15.13 13.33 35.18
C LYS A 202 -14.79 11.99 34.54
N PRO A 203 -15.61 10.94 34.76
CA PRO A 203 -15.21 9.57 34.49
C PRO A 203 -14.97 9.39 33.00
N GLU A 204 -13.74 9.02 32.66
CA GLU A 204 -13.38 8.49 31.35
C GLU A 204 -14.32 7.33 31.04
N VAL A 205 -15.14 7.48 29.99
CA VAL A 205 -15.82 6.35 29.37
C VAL A 205 -14.72 5.51 28.73
N LYS A 206 -14.25 4.51 29.47
CA LYS A 206 -13.31 3.50 29.00
C LYS A 206 -13.95 2.69 27.90
N THR A 207 -13.71 3.06 26.64
CA THR A 207 -13.67 2.08 25.55
C THR A 207 -12.31 1.39 25.57
N ASP A 208 -12.11 0.54 26.58
CA ASP A 208 -11.02 -0.42 26.59
C ASP A 208 -11.31 -1.45 25.49
N SER A 209 -10.49 -1.46 24.44
CA SER A 209 -10.37 -2.60 23.53
C SER A 209 -10.19 -3.89 24.36
N PRO A 210 -10.86 -5.00 24.02
CA PRO A 210 -11.03 -6.13 24.92
C PRO A 210 -9.67 -6.66 25.41
N THR A 211 -9.41 -6.47 26.71
CA THR A 211 -8.25 -7.03 27.40
C THR A 211 -8.26 -8.56 27.23
N LYS A 212 -7.09 -9.17 27.07
CA LYS A 212 -6.89 -10.60 26.70
C LYS A 212 -7.69 -11.61 27.56
N THR A 213 -8.12 -11.22 28.76
CA THR A 213 -9.01 -11.98 29.65
C THR A 213 -10.43 -12.14 29.10
N THR A 214 -11.00 -11.14 28.42
CA THR A 214 -12.34 -11.21 27.83
C THR A 214 -12.38 -12.16 26.62
N THR A 215 -11.33 -12.17 25.80
CA THR A 215 -11.23 -13.09 24.65
C THR A 215 -11.20 -14.56 25.10
N TRP A 216 -10.44 -14.89 26.15
CA TRP A 216 -10.39 -16.26 26.68
C TRP A 216 -11.70 -16.69 27.36
N MET A 217 -12.39 -15.77 28.04
CA MET A 217 -13.70 -16.04 28.63
C MET A 217 -14.75 -16.37 27.55
N ILE A 218 -14.74 -15.64 26.43
CA ILE A 218 -15.64 -15.91 25.29
C ILE A 218 -15.36 -17.29 24.68
N ILE A 219 -14.08 -17.67 24.51
CA ILE A 219 -13.72 -19.01 23.99
C ILE A 219 -14.24 -20.12 24.90
N PHE A 220 -14.10 -19.98 26.22
CA PHE A 220 -14.61 -20.96 27.18
C PHE A 220 -16.14 -21.10 27.13
N ILE A 221 -16.86 -19.99 27.01
CA ILE A 221 -18.33 -20.00 26.89
C ILE A 221 -18.77 -20.74 25.62
N ILE A 222 -18.09 -20.49 24.49
CA ILE A 222 -18.39 -21.17 23.21
C ILE A 222 -18.11 -22.67 23.32
N MET A 223 -16.96 -23.07 23.89
CA MET A 223 -16.64 -24.50 24.09
C MET A 223 -17.65 -25.20 25.00
N LEU A 224 -18.08 -24.55 26.09
CA LEU A 224 -19.08 -25.10 26.99
C LEU A 224 -20.45 -25.26 26.31
N PHE A 225 -20.86 -24.27 25.52
CA PHE A 225 -22.11 -24.31 24.78
C PHE A 225 -22.13 -25.40 23.71
N ILE A 226 -21.04 -25.55 22.94
CA ILE A 226 -20.90 -26.62 21.94
C ILE A 226 -20.88 -27.99 22.63
N GLY A 227 -20.19 -28.14 23.76
CA GLY A 227 -20.18 -29.37 24.55
C GLY A 227 -21.58 -29.75 25.06
N MET A 228 -22.37 -28.77 25.51
CA MET A 228 -23.74 -29.00 25.95
C MET A 228 -24.64 -29.45 24.79
N LEU A 229 -24.53 -28.80 23.62
CA LEU A 229 -25.26 -29.21 22.42
C LEU A 229 -24.90 -30.64 21.99
N ALA A 230 -23.61 -30.97 21.96
CA ALA A 230 -23.14 -32.32 21.65
C ALA A 230 -23.69 -33.37 22.64
N GLY A 231 -23.76 -33.02 23.92
CA GLY A 231 -24.39 -33.85 24.95
C GLY A 231 -25.87 -34.12 24.66
N VAL A 232 -26.66 -33.08 24.34
CA VAL A 232 -28.08 -33.24 24.00
C VAL A 232 -28.25 -34.15 22.79
N PHE A 233 -27.46 -33.95 21.73
CA PHE A 233 -27.49 -34.83 20.55
C PHE A 233 -27.14 -36.28 20.92
N PHE A 234 -26.12 -36.50 21.75
CA PHE A 234 -25.74 -37.83 22.20
C PHE A 234 -26.85 -38.53 22.98
N PHE A 235 -27.54 -37.82 23.89
CA PHE A 235 -28.66 -38.41 24.64
C PHE A 235 -29.89 -38.68 23.74
N THR A 236 -30.17 -37.82 22.76
CA THR A 236 -31.26 -38.09 21.80
C THR A 236 -30.97 -39.33 20.95
N TRP A 237 -29.72 -39.49 20.49
CA TRP A 237 -29.28 -40.71 19.79
C TRP A 237 -29.36 -41.95 20.69
N GLN A 238 -28.84 -41.87 21.92
CA GLN A 238 -28.84 -43.00 22.85
C GLN A 238 -30.27 -43.49 23.13
N THR A 239 -31.20 -42.56 23.31
CA THR A 239 -32.62 -42.88 23.53
C THR A 239 -33.22 -43.56 22.29
N GLN A 240 -32.97 -43.05 21.08
CA GLN A 240 -33.44 -43.68 19.84
C GLN A 240 -32.82 -45.06 19.59
N ALA A 241 -31.55 -45.27 19.93
CA ALA A 241 -30.87 -46.56 19.77
C ALA A 241 -31.50 -47.66 20.64
N HIS A 242 -32.05 -47.32 21.81
CA HIS A 242 -32.82 -48.27 22.63
C HIS A 242 -34.18 -48.62 22.01
N PHE A 243 -34.87 -47.67 21.35
CA PHE A 243 -36.11 -47.95 20.62
C PHE A 243 -35.89 -48.85 19.39
N THR A 244 -34.80 -48.65 18.66
CA THR A 244 -34.44 -49.48 17.49
C THR A 244 -34.17 -50.93 17.88
N LYS A 245 -33.59 -51.18 19.07
CA LYS A 245 -33.41 -52.55 19.59
C LYS A 245 -34.73 -53.26 19.90
N ASN A 246 -35.73 -52.54 20.44
CA ASN A 246 -37.04 -53.12 20.75
C ASN A 246 -37.88 -53.39 19.50
N LEU A 247 -37.79 -52.54 18.47
CA LEU A 247 -38.43 -52.78 17.17
C LEU A 247 -37.78 -53.93 16.40
N ILE A 248 -36.45 -54.04 16.40
CA ILE A 248 -35.73 -55.13 15.74
C ILE A 248 -35.91 -56.46 16.50
N ALA A 249 -36.00 -56.45 17.83
CA ALA A 249 -36.32 -57.64 18.61
C ALA A 249 -37.78 -58.12 18.40
N GLY A 250 -38.73 -57.18 18.30
CA GLY A 250 -40.12 -57.47 17.93
C GLY A 250 -40.24 -58.06 16.52
N ALA A 251 -39.55 -57.48 15.54
CA ALA A 251 -39.53 -57.97 14.16
C ALA A 251 -38.83 -59.34 14.03
N ARG A 252 -37.76 -59.60 14.79
CA ARG A 252 -37.07 -60.91 14.80
C ARG A 252 -37.96 -62.04 15.30
N ASN A 253 -38.77 -61.80 16.33
CA ASN A 253 -39.70 -62.80 16.89
C ASN A 253 -40.90 -63.08 15.97
N LEU A 254 -41.26 -62.14 15.08
CA LEU A 254 -42.29 -62.33 14.05
C LEU A 254 -41.78 -63.11 12.83
N VAL A 255 -40.50 -62.99 12.47
CA VAL A 255 -39.91 -63.65 11.28
C VAL A 255 -39.32 -65.04 11.59
N PHE A 256 -38.91 -65.30 12.84
CA PHE A 256 -38.42 -66.63 13.26
C PHE A 256 -39.11 -67.10 14.55
N PRO A 257 -40.37 -67.57 14.50
CA PRO A 257 -41.00 -68.24 15.63
C PRO A 257 -40.21 -69.52 15.94
N LYS A 258 -39.82 -69.70 17.21
CA LYS A 258 -39.12 -70.89 17.71
C LYS A 258 -39.99 -72.13 17.49
N ARG A 259 -39.83 -72.81 16.34
CA ARG A 259 -40.62 -73.98 15.96
C ARG A 259 -39.84 -75.25 16.29
N GLY A 260 -40.22 -75.90 17.39
CA GLY A 260 -39.63 -77.13 17.89
C GLY A 260 -40.53 -77.82 18.91
N ALA A 261 -41.80 -77.99 18.57
CA ALA A 261 -42.66 -79.02 19.14
C ALA A 261 -43.51 -79.56 17.99
N SER A 262 -43.17 -80.74 17.47
CA SER A 262 -44.01 -81.50 16.55
C SER A 262 -44.53 -82.75 17.27
N PRO A 263 -45.80 -83.14 17.07
CA PRO A 263 -46.49 -84.10 17.92
C PRO A 263 -46.56 -85.53 17.34
N GLU A 264 -46.87 -86.46 18.25
CA GLU A 264 -47.58 -87.74 18.10
C GLU A 264 -46.94 -88.96 17.40
N GLN A 265 -46.87 -90.07 18.16
CA GLN A 265 -47.73 -91.23 17.87
C GLN A 265 -47.96 -92.17 19.07
N ASN A 266 -49.25 -92.37 19.38
CA ASN A 266 -49.93 -93.50 20.05
C ASN A 266 -49.89 -94.71 19.06
N LYS A 267 -49.99 -96.02 19.36
CA LYS A 267 -50.55 -96.79 20.47
C LYS A 267 -50.30 -98.31 20.24
N ASP A 268 -50.05 -99.04 21.32
CA ASP A 268 -50.40 -100.43 21.72
C ASP A 268 -50.60 -101.61 20.73
N THR A 269 -49.94 -102.72 21.07
CA THR A 269 -50.32 -104.16 20.98
C THR A 269 -49.32 -104.90 21.88
N GLU A 270 -49.51 -106.07 22.48
CA GLU A 270 -50.61 -106.96 22.83
C GLU A 270 -49.97 -108.06 23.71
N ASN A 271 -50.79 -108.76 24.48
CA ASN A 271 -50.49 -109.75 25.51
C ASN A 271 -49.89 -111.08 24.98
N GLN A 272 -49.05 -111.79 25.76
CA GLN A 272 -49.10 -113.26 25.93
C GLN A 272 -48.09 -113.81 26.96
N SER A 273 -48.64 -114.63 27.86
CA SER A 273 -48.10 -115.78 28.63
C SER A 273 -46.69 -115.77 29.23
#